data_AF-A0A4R1KB25-F1
#
_entry.id   AF-A0A4R1KB25-F1
#
_cell.length_a   1.000
_cell.length_b   1.000
_cell.length_c   1.000
_cell.angle_alpha   90.00
_cell.angle_beta   90.00
_cell.angle_gamma   90.00
#
_symmetry.space_group_name_H-M   'P 1'
#
loop_
_entity.id
_entity.type
_entity.pdbx_description
1 polymer ?
#
loop_
_entity_poly.entity_id
_entity_poly.type
_entity_poly.pdbx_seq_one_letter_code
_entity_poly.pdbx_strand_id
1 'polypeptide(L)'
;MTGSYLVIQIAGLLIITSMLVIIARRPTTAAWLYSLQSLVLVATFIALGHLLGADELYKWSISAFVTKVVLVPGIMLLALRKMDRSPVPPLISTPVLVAIAVVIVLISFAAVEPVTLPMNPALKPVLAISLGHFLLGILCIVSQRNILKQIFGYCLMENGAHLTLALLAYRAPELVEIGIATDSIFAVIVMVLMVRKIYRTLNTLDVRQLTQLKG
;
A
#
# COMPACT_ATOMS: atom_id res chain seq x y z
N MET A 1 7.30 21.56 -17.60
CA MET A 1 6.81 21.86 -16.24
C MET A 1 5.45 21.22 -15.95
N THR A 2 4.47 21.29 -16.87
CA THR A 2 3.13 20.71 -16.69
C THR A 2 3.11 19.21 -16.34
N GLY A 3 3.98 18.39 -16.95
CA GLY A 3 4.02 16.95 -16.69
C GLY A 3 4.40 16.56 -15.25
N SER A 4 5.34 17.26 -14.63
CA SER A 4 5.74 16.99 -13.24
C SER A 4 4.62 17.31 -12.24
N TYR A 5 3.86 18.40 -12.47
CA TYR A 5 2.72 18.73 -11.63
C TYR A 5 1.62 17.67 -11.70
N LEU A 6 1.35 17.13 -12.90
CA LEU A 6 0.39 16.04 -13.06
C LEU A 6 0.78 14.81 -12.24
N VAL A 7 2.06 14.38 -12.31
CA VAL A 7 2.56 13.25 -11.52
C VAL A 7 2.40 13.53 -10.02
N ILE A 8 2.75 14.73 -9.55
CA ILE A 8 2.61 15.10 -8.13
C ILE A 8 1.15 15.05 -7.68
N GLN A 9 0.22 15.56 -8.50
CA GLN A 9 -1.20 15.55 -8.18
C GLN A 9 -1.76 14.13 -8.09
N ILE A 10 -1.45 13.27 -9.06
CA ILE A 10 -1.87 11.87 -9.06
C ILE A 10 -1.25 11.13 -7.87
N ALA A 11 0.05 11.31 -7.63
CA ALA A 11 0.73 10.69 -6.49
C ALA A 11 0.13 11.17 -5.16
N GLY A 12 -0.24 12.45 -5.03
CA GLY A 12 -0.89 12.98 -3.83
C GLY A 12 -2.19 12.24 -3.47
N LEU A 13 -2.93 11.75 -4.47
CA LEU A 13 -4.12 10.92 -4.25
C LEU A 13 -3.79 9.59 -3.55
N LEU A 14 -2.54 9.10 -3.59
CA LEU A 14 -2.10 7.90 -2.87
C LEU A 14 -2.22 8.06 -1.36
N ILE A 15 -1.96 9.26 -0.83
CA ILE A 15 -2.09 9.54 0.61
C ILE A 15 -3.57 9.48 1.01
N ILE A 16 -4.44 10.13 0.23
CA ILE A 16 -5.88 10.17 0.47
C ILE A 16 -6.46 8.76 0.40
N THR A 17 -6.17 8.04 -0.67
CA THR A 17 -6.69 6.67 -0.87
C THR A 17 -6.12 5.68 0.14
N SER A 18 -4.85 5.79 0.54
CA SER A 18 -4.32 5.06 1.70
C SER A 18 -5.13 5.31 2.95
N MET A 19 -5.41 6.58 3.26
CA MET A 19 -6.15 6.89 4.47
C MET A 19 -7.56 6.29 4.44
N LEU A 20 -8.23 6.30 3.28
CA LEU A 20 -9.51 5.62 3.10
C LEU A 20 -9.42 4.11 3.40
N VAL A 21 -8.36 3.43 2.94
CA VAL A 21 -8.12 2.01 3.26
C VAL A 21 -7.96 1.80 4.76
N ILE A 22 -7.20 2.65 5.46
CA ILE A 22 -6.92 2.49 6.89
C ILE A 22 -8.19 2.71 7.74
N ILE A 23 -8.98 3.75 7.43
CA ILE A 23 -10.20 4.07 8.20
C ILE A 23 -11.37 3.14 7.89
N ALA A 24 -11.32 2.37 6.80
CA ALA A 24 -12.38 1.45 6.42
C ALA A 24 -12.68 0.45 7.55
N ARG A 25 -13.92 0.45 8.05
CA ARG A 25 -14.29 -0.41 9.19
C ARG A 25 -14.37 -1.88 8.83
N ARG A 26 -14.83 -2.19 7.62
CA ARG A 26 -14.99 -3.56 7.13
C ARG A 26 -13.81 -3.94 6.22
N PRO A 27 -13.24 -5.16 6.38
CA PRO A 27 -12.14 -5.59 5.52
C PRO A 27 -12.56 -5.75 4.04
N THR A 28 -13.85 -6.00 3.76
CA THR A 28 -14.39 -6.00 2.39
C THR A 28 -14.33 -4.63 1.74
N THR A 29 -14.69 -3.57 2.47
CA THR A 29 -14.58 -2.18 2.00
C THR A 29 -13.11 -1.79 1.82
N ALA A 30 -12.23 -2.20 2.75
CA ALA A 30 -10.79 -1.97 2.63
C ALA A 30 -10.21 -2.62 1.35
N ALA A 31 -10.69 -3.80 0.96
CA ALA A 31 -10.25 -4.48 -0.27
C ALA A 31 -10.55 -3.67 -1.54
N TRP A 32 -11.75 -3.12 -1.65
CA TRP A 32 -12.13 -2.29 -2.79
C TRP A 32 -11.40 -0.94 -2.81
N LEU A 33 -11.24 -0.32 -1.63
CA LEU A 33 -10.46 0.91 -1.51
C LEU A 33 -8.98 0.69 -1.81
N TYR A 34 -8.43 -0.49 -1.49
CA TYR A 34 -7.06 -0.86 -1.84
C TYR A 34 -6.91 -1.08 -3.35
N SER A 35 -7.91 -1.67 -4.00
CA SER A 35 -7.96 -1.77 -5.46
C SER A 35 -7.93 -0.37 -6.11
N LEU A 36 -8.75 0.56 -5.60
CA LEU A 36 -8.75 1.97 -6.03
C LEU A 36 -7.39 2.66 -5.78
N GLN A 37 -6.81 2.49 -4.58
CA GLN A 37 -5.50 3.04 -4.22
C GLN A 37 -4.41 2.51 -5.17
N SER A 38 -4.42 1.21 -5.48
CA SER A 38 -3.48 0.60 -6.42
C SER A 38 -3.70 1.09 -7.85
N LEU A 39 -4.93 1.45 -8.22
CA LEU A 39 -5.23 2.08 -9.51
C LEU A 39 -4.59 3.47 -9.62
N VAL A 40 -4.57 4.24 -8.53
CA VAL A 40 -3.84 5.51 -8.46
C VAL A 40 -2.33 5.28 -8.62
N LEU A 41 -1.78 4.20 -8.04
CA LEU A 41 -0.37 3.85 -8.23
C LEU A 41 -0.07 3.52 -9.71
N VAL A 42 -0.93 2.73 -10.35
CA VAL A 42 -0.82 2.43 -11.79
C VAL A 42 -0.84 3.71 -12.62
N ALA A 43 -1.78 4.62 -12.35
CA ALA A 43 -1.84 5.92 -13.02
C ALA A 43 -0.56 6.76 -12.79
N THR A 44 0.04 6.66 -11.60
CA THR A 44 1.30 7.33 -11.27
C THR A 44 2.47 6.76 -12.09
N PHE A 45 2.54 5.43 -12.26
CA PHE A 45 3.56 4.78 -13.10
C PHE A 45 3.42 5.16 -14.58
N ILE A 46 2.19 5.19 -15.11
CA ILE A 46 1.93 5.66 -16.48
C ILE A 46 2.38 7.11 -16.65
N ALA A 47 2.00 7.99 -15.72
CA ALA A 47 2.38 9.40 -15.76
C ALA A 47 3.91 9.61 -15.65
N LEU A 48 4.60 8.82 -14.81
CA LEU A 48 6.06 8.80 -14.73
C LEU A 48 6.70 8.28 -16.02
N GLY A 49 6.16 7.23 -16.63
CA GLY A 49 6.62 6.67 -17.91
C GLY A 49 6.57 7.71 -19.03
N HIS A 50 5.48 8.46 -19.13
CA HIS A 50 5.36 9.58 -20.07
C HIS A 50 6.36 10.71 -19.77
N LEU A 51 6.53 11.08 -18.50
CA LEU A 51 7.39 12.19 -18.11
C LEU A 51 8.89 11.89 -18.30
N LEU A 52 9.30 10.67 -17.99
CA LEU A 52 10.70 10.23 -18.03
C LEU A 52 11.09 9.57 -19.35
N GLY A 53 10.13 9.31 -20.24
CA GLY A 53 10.35 8.59 -21.50
C GLY A 53 10.85 7.17 -21.26
N ALA A 54 10.26 6.47 -20.29
CA ALA A 54 10.71 5.16 -19.81
C ALA A 54 9.65 4.09 -20.08
N ASP A 55 9.92 3.24 -21.07
CA ASP A 55 8.97 2.21 -21.50
C ASP A 55 8.76 1.12 -20.45
N GLU A 56 9.78 0.89 -19.61
CA GLU A 56 9.75 -0.03 -18.49
C GLU A 56 8.62 0.29 -17.51
N LEU A 57 8.34 1.59 -17.28
CA LEU A 57 7.28 1.99 -16.36
C LEU A 57 5.87 1.66 -16.86
N TYR A 58 5.66 1.54 -18.18
CA TYR A 58 4.38 1.03 -18.70
C TYR A 58 4.23 -0.46 -18.40
N LYS A 59 5.29 -1.26 -18.53
CA LYS A 59 5.27 -2.68 -18.16
C LYS A 59 4.97 -2.83 -16.66
N TRP A 60 5.65 -2.05 -15.83
CA TRP A 60 5.40 -1.98 -14.38
C TRP A 60 3.95 -1.60 -14.08
N SER A 61 3.35 -0.68 -14.85
CA SER A 61 1.95 -0.29 -14.68
C SER A 61 0.97 -1.43 -15.02
N ILE A 62 1.23 -2.19 -16.08
CA ILE A 62 0.43 -3.36 -16.48
C ILE A 62 0.54 -4.45 -15.40
N SER A 63 1.77 -4.73 -14.97
CA SER A 63 2.04 -5.70 -13.93
C SER A 63 1.38 -5.30 -12.60
N ALA A 64 1.53 -4.05 -12.16
CA ALA A 64 0.86 -3.52 -10.96
C ALA A 64 -0.67 -3.56 -11.08
N PHE A 65 -1.23 -3.31 -12.27
CA PHE A 65 -2.67 -3.42 -12.49
C PHE A 65 -3.15 -4.86 -12.27
N VAL A 66 -2.53 -5.83 -12.96
CA VAL A 66 -2.91 -7.24 -12.83
C VAL A 66 -2.73 -7.70 -11.38
N THR A 67 -1.58 -7.43 -10.78
CA THR A 67 -1.21 -7.96 -9.47
C THR A 67 -1.94 -7.27 -8.32
N LYS A 68 -1.96 -5.93 -8.28
CA LYS A 68 -2.42 -5.16 -7.12
C LYS A 68 -3.85 -4.64 -7.27
N VAL A 69 -4.32 -4.35 -8.47
CA VAL A 69 -5.71 -3.87 -8.69
C VAL A 69 -6.68 -5.04 -8.79
N VAL A 70 -6.27 -6.16 -9.40
CA VAL A 70 -7.14 -7.32 -9.63
C VAL A 70 -6.84 -8.48 -8.68
N LEU A 71 -5.63 -9.04 -8.72
CA LEU A 71 -5.32 -10.30 -8.03
C LEU A 71 -5.36 -10.16 -6.50
N VAL A 72 -4.64 -9.21 -5.91
CA VAL A 72 -4.60 -9.04 -4.45
C VAL A 72 -6.00 -8.80 -3.85
N PRO A 73 -6.81 -7.84 -4.34
CA PRO A 73 -8.20 -7.67 -3.88
C PRO A 73 -9.04 -8.93 -4.10
N GLY A 74 -8.89 -9.62 -5.24
CA GLY A 74 -9.59 -10.86 -5.53
C GLY A 74 -9.29 -11.97 -4.52
N ILE A 75 -8.01 -12.22 -4.23
CA ILE A 75 -7.55 -13.20 -3.23
C ILE A 75 -8.12 -12.86 -1.85
N MET A 76 -8.05 -11.59 -1.46
CA MET A 76 -8.56 -11.11 -0.17
C MET A 76 -10.09 -11.27 -0.06
N LEU A 77 -10.85 -10.86 -1.08
CA LEU A 77 -12.30 -10.99 -1.12
C LEU A 77 -12.75 -12.45 -1.11
N LEU A 78 -12.03 -13.34 -1.80
CA LEU A 78 -12.28 -14.78 -1.77
C LEU A 78 -12.00 -15.37 -0.39
N ALA A 79 -10.93 -14.95 0.29
CA ALA A 79 -10.66 -15.36 1.67
C ALA A 79 -11.76 -14.91 2.63
N LEU A 80 -12.21 -13.66 2.50
CA LEU A 80 -13.29 -13.06 3.30
C LEU A 80 -14.65 -13.74 3.15
N ARG A 81 -14.87 -14.60 2.14
CA ARG A 81 -16.11 -15.40 2.02
C ARG A 81 -16.23 -16.50 3.06
N LYS A 82 -15.13 -16.95 3.65
CA LYS A 82 -15.09 -18.10 4.57
C LYS A 82 -14.84 -17.71 6.03
N MET A 83 -14.88 -16.41 6.34
CA MET A 83 -14.54 -15.86 7.65
C MET A 83 -15.53 -14.77 8.05
N ASP A 84 -15.66 -14.51 9.35
CA ASP A 84 -16.50 -13.41 9.84
C ASP A 84 -16.03 -12.06 9.29
N ARG A 85 -16.99 -11.27 8.80
CA ARG A 85 -16.78 -9.96 8.18
C ARG A 85 -17.10 -8.81 9.12
N SER A 86 -17.52 -9.13 10.35
CA SER A 86 -17.88 -8.14 11.35
C SER A 86 -16.71 -7.18 11.61
N PRO A 87 -16.97 -5.88 11.73
CA PRO A 87 -15.94 -4.90 12.07
C PRO A 87 -15.30 -5.24 13.42
N VAL A 88 -13.98 -5.30 13.46
CA VAL A 88 -13.23 -5.32 14.73
C VAL A 88 -12.95 -3.87 15.12
N PRO A 89 -13.18 -3.46 16.38
CA PRO A 89 -12.85 -2.11 16.82
C PRO A 89 -11.37 -1.78 16.57
N PRO A 90 -11.03 -0.60 16.03
CA PRO A 90 -9.63 -0.22 15.84
C PRO A 90 -8.91 -0.07 17.18
N LEU A 91 -7.58 -0.15 17.18
CA LEU A 91 -6.77 0.05 18.39
C LEU A 91 -6.76 1.52 18.84
N ILE A 92 -6.79 2.42 17.85
CA ILE A 92 -6.69 3.87 17.99
C ILE A 92 -7.95 4.51 17.40
N SER A 93 -8.43 5.61 17.97
CA SER A 93 -9.57 6.34 17.44
C SER A 93 -9.24 7.00 16.08
N THR A 94 -10.24 7.12 15.21
CA THR A 94 -10.04 7.70 13.86
C THR A 94 -9.42 9.10 13.88
N PRO A 95 -9.82 10.04 14.77
CA PRO A 95 -9.20 11.37 14.79
C PRO A 95 -7.71 11.33 15.13
N VAL A 96 -7.30 10.50 16.10
CA VAL A 96 -5.89 10.34 16.47
C VAL A 96 -5.11 9.69 15.33
N LEU A 97 -5.68 8.69 14.67
CA LEU A 97 -5.08 8.07 13.48
C LEU A 97 -4.85 9.09 12.35
N VAL A 98 -5.83 9.97 12.08
CA VAL A 98 -5.70 11.06 11.10
C VAL A 98 -4.59 12.04 11.51
N ALA A 99 -4.53 12.43 12.79
CA ALA A 99 -3.48 13.31 13.27
C ALA A 99 -2.08 12.71 13.08
N ILE A 100 -1.89 11.42 13.42
CA ILE A 100 -0.64 10.71 13.20
C ILE A 100 -0.32 10.63 11.69
N ALA A 101 -1.30 10.35 10.84
CA ALA A 101 -1.11 10.32 9.39
C ALA A 101 -0.61 11.67 8.83
N VAL A 102 -1.18 12.78 9.30
CA VAL A 102 -0.70 14.13 8.91
C VAL A 102 0.74 14.35 9.35
N VAL A 103 1.08 13.99 10.60
CA VAL A 103 2.45 14.09 11.11
C VAL A 103 3.42 13.23 10.29
N ILE A 104 3.04 12.00 9.94
CA ILE A 104 3.84 11.11 9.07
C ILE A 104 4.12 11.76 7.72
N VAL A 105 3.11 12.36 7.09
CA VAL A 105 3.27 13.03 5.79
C VAL A 105 4.23 14.22 5.93
N LEU A 106 4.04 15.08 6.94
CA LEU A 106 4.92 16.23 7.17
C LEU A 106 6.38 15.79 7.41
N ILE A 107 6.60 14.78 8.24
CA ILE A 107 7.93 14.19 8.50
C ILE A 107 8.53 13.64 7.20
N SER A 108 7.73 13.00 6.35
CA SER A 108 8.22 12.43 5.09
C SER A 108 8.73 13.51 4.14
N PHE A 109 8.05 14.66 4.08
CA PHE A 109 8.51 15.82 3.32
C PHE A 109 9.80 16.41 3.90
N ALA A 110 9.84 16.64 5.22
CA ALA A 110 11.03 17.16 5.90
C ALA A 110 12.24 16.21 5.77
N ALA A 111 12.02 14.90 5.80
CA ALA A 111 13.07 13.89 5.67
C ALA A 111 13.67 13.84 4.26
N VAL A 112 12.85 14.07 3.22
CA VAL A 112 13.29 14.02 1.81
C VAL A 112 13.95 15.34 1.36
N GLU A 113 13.56 16.47 1.93
CA GLU A 113 14.07 17.79 1.57
C GLU A 113 15.62 17.88 1.50
N PRO A 114 16.38 17.51 2.55
CA PRO A 114 17.84 17.65 2.56
C PRO A 114 18.56 16.59 1.70
N VAL A 115 17.87 15.53 1.26
CA VAL A 115 18.51 14.42 0.55
C VAL A 115 18.80 14.81 -0.89
N THR A 116 20.06 14.66 -1.31
CA THR A 116 20.46 14.79 -2.71
C THR A 116 20.50 13.40 -3.34
N LEU A 117 19.69 13.19 -4.38
CA LEU A 117 19.56 11.91 -5.06
C LEU A 117 19.74 12.13 -6.57
N PRO A 118 20.26 11.12 -7.31
CA PRO A 118 20.40 11.16 -8.75
C PRO A 118 19.03 10.98 -9.44
N MET A 119 18.08 11.86 -9.14
CA MET A 119 16.74 11.91 -9.73
C MET A 119 16.40 13.33 -10.20
N ASN A 120 15.33 13.46 -10.99
CA ASN A 120 14.82 14.77 -11.35
C ASN A 120 14.35 15.54 -10.09
N PRO A 121 14.92 16.71 -9.76
CA PRO A 121 14.54 17.47 -8.56
C PRO A 121 13.05 17.83 -8.51
N ALA A 122 12.40 17.99 -9.66
CA ALA A 122 10.96 18.26 -9.74
C ALA A 122 10.09 17.10 -9.21
N LEU A 123 10.65 15.90 -9.07
CA LEU A 123 9.96 14.71 -8.54
C LEU A 123 10.25 14.44 -7.06
N LYS A 124 11.06 15.27 -6.38
CA LYS A 124 11.27 15.17 -4.93
C LYS A 124 9.97 15.12 -4.12
N PRO A 125 8.92 15.91 -4.43
CA PRO A 125 7.64 15.77 -3.73
C PRO A 125 6.99 14.39 -3.89
N VAL A 126 7.16 13.74 -5.04
CA VAL A 126 6.65 12.38 -5.29
C VAL A 126 7.41 11.36 -4.42
N LEU A 127 8.71 11.56 -4.21
CA LEU A 127 9.49 10.73 -3.28
C LEU A 127 9.00 10.90 -1.83
N ALA A 128 8.72 12.13 -1.39
CA ALA A 128 8.15 12.38 -0.07
C ALA A 128 6.76 11.72 0.10
N ILE A 129 5.91 11.81 -0.93
CA ILE A 129 4.61 11.11 -0.98
C ILE A 129 4.80 9.60 -0.89
N SER A 130 5.78 9.06 -1.62
CA SER A 130 6.12 7.63 -1.62
C SER A 130 6.53 7.14 -0.23
N LEU A 131 7.41 7.88 0.45
CA LEU A 131 7.82 7.61 1.83
C LEU A 131 6.64 7.72 2.81
N GLY A 132 5.82 8.77 2.67
CA GLY A 132 4.61 8.93 3.49
C GLY A 132 3.64 7.76 3.29
N HIS A 133 3.42 7.34 2.06
CA HIS A 133 2.58 6.20 1.72
C HIS A 133 3.10 4.89 2.35
N PHE A 134 4.41 4.66 2.27
CA PHE A 134 5.08 3.53 2.92
C PHE A 134 4.82 3.52 4.45
N LEU A 135 5.06 4.66 5.11
CA LEU A 135 4.87 4.81 6.55
C LEU A 135 3.39 4.73 6.97
N LEU A 136 2.46 5.17 6.12
CA LEU A 136 1.02 4.97 6.34
C LEU A 136 0.64 3.48 6.28
N GLY A 137 1.31 2.69 5.43
CA GLY A 137 1.20 1.23 5.45
C GLY A 137 1.62 0.64 6.79
N ILE A 138 2.76 1.08 7.34
CA ILE A 138 3.21 0.68 8.68
C ILE A 138 2.19 1.13 9.75
N LEU A 139 1.72 2.37 9.70
CA LEU A 139 0.68 2.87 10.61
C LEU A 139 -0.56 1.97 10.58
N CYS A 140 -0.97 1.51 9.40
CA CYS A 140 -2.07 0.56 9.27
C CYS A 140 -1.76 -0.77 9.99
N ILE A 141 -0.58 -1.35 9.78
CA ILE A 141 -0.19 -2.62 10.44
C ILE A 141 -0.27 -2.49 11.96
N VAL A 142 0.29 -1.42 12.53
CA VAL A 142 0.37 -1.26 14.00
C VAL A 142 -0.93 -0.79 14.66
N SER A 143 -1.80 -0.09 13.91
CA SER A 143 -3.06 0.46 14.45
C SER A 143 -4.27 -0.46 14.31
N GLN A 144 -4.19 -1.47 13.44
CA GLN A 144 -5.32 -2.35 13.16
C GLN A 144 -5.29 -3.62 14.02
N ARG A 145 -6.46 -3.98 14.56
CA ARG A 145 -6.66 -5.24 15.29
C ARG A 145 -7.06 -6.41 14.40
N ASN A 146 -7.72 -6.13 13.28
CA ASN A 146 -8.13 -7.16 12.34
C ASN A 146 -6.94 -7.61 11.48
N ILE A 147 -6.58 -8.90 11.50
CA ILE A 147 -5.41 -9.41 10.78
C ILE A 147 -5.50 -9.14 9.27
N LEU A 148 -6.69 -9.25 8.67
CA LEU A 148 -6.87 -8.96 7.24
C LEU A 148 -6.66 -7.48 6.92
N LYS A 149 -6.98 -6.58 7.85
CA LYS A 149 -6.65 -5.16 7.69
C LYS A 149 -5.15 -4.91 7.79
N GLN A 150 -4.42 -5.67 8.60
CA GLN A 150 -2.96 -5.57 8.66
C GLN A 150 -2.32 -6.02 7.32
N ILE A 151 -2.88 -7.03 6.63
CA ILE A 151 -2.43 -7.40 5.28
C ILE A 151 -2.55 -6.22 4.31
N PHE A 152 -3.65 -5.46 4.36
CA PHE A 152 -3.75 -4.24 3.54
C PHE A 152 -2.71 -3.19 3.93
N GLY A 153 -2.38 -3.07 5.22
CA GLY A 153 -1.27 -2.23 5.67
C GLY A 153 0.07 -2.61 5.05
N TYR A 154 0.39 -3.91 5.02
CA TYR A 154 1.55 -4.43 4.30
C TYR A 154 1.50 -4.08 2.79
N CYS A 155 0.35 -4.27 2.16
CA CYS A 155 0.21 -3.98 0.73
C CYS A 155 0.40 -2.47 0.41
N LEU A 156 -0.04 -1.57 1.30
CA LEU A 156 0.22 -0.13 1.18
C LEU A 156 1.71 0.18 1.37
N MET A 157 2.36 -0.46 2.36
CA MET A 157 3.79 -0.31 2.60
C MET A 157 4.59 -0.69 1.34
N GLU A 158 4.32 -1.86 0.78
CA GLU A 158 4.92 -2.34 -0.48
C GLU A 158 4.68 -1.39 -1.66
N ASN A 159 3.45 -0.87 -1.80
CA ASN A 159 3.12 0.09 -2.86
C ASN A 159 3.97 1.38 -2.77
N GLY A 160 4.29 1.82 -1.54
CA GLY A 160 5.19 2.95 -1.31
C GLY A 160 6.64 2.62 -1.66
N ALA A 161 7.11 1.43 -1.29
CA ALA A 161 8.45 0.98 -1.69
C ALA A 161 8.61 0.93 -3.22
N HIS A 162 7.60 0.42 -3.93
CA HIS A 162 7.60 0.32 -5.39
C HIS A 162 7.63 1.69 -6.07
N LEU A 163 6.90 2.68 -5.54
CA LEU A 163 6.94 4.04 -6.08
C LEU A 163 8.32 4.68 -5.89
N THR A 164 8.97 4.46 -4.74
CA THR A 164 10.35 4.92 -4.51
C THR A 164 11.31 4.32 -5.53
N LEU A 165 11.16 3.02 -5.81
CA LEU A 165 11.98 2.35 -6.80
C LEU A 165 11.68 2.84 -8.21
N ALA A 166 10.43 3.08 -8.57
CA ALA A 166 10.05 3.67 -9.85
C ALA A 166 10.62 5.08 -10.04
N LEU A 167 10.92 5.83 -8.97
CA LEU A 167 11.55 7.15 -9.06
C LEU A 167 13.07 7.07 -9.21
N LEU A 168 13.70 6.09 -8.55
CA LEU A 168 15.17 5.97 -8.47
C LEU A 168 15.77 5.02 -9.50
N ALA A 169 15.00 4.04 -9.97
CA ALA A 169 15.44 2.94 -10.81
C ALA A 169 14.44 2.68 -11.95
N TYR A 170 13.89 3.74 -12.54
CA TYR A 170 12.89 3.65 -13.61
C TYR A 170 13.35 2.93 -14.89
N ARG A 171 14.66 2.77 -15.09
CA ARG A 171 15.28 1.99 -16.19
C ARG A 171 15.78 0.62 -15.76
N ALA A 172 15.32 0.12 -14.61
CA ALA A 172 15.74 -1.18 -14.13
C ALA A 172 15.30 -2.29 -15.12
N PRO A 173 16.11 -3.34 -15.30
CA PRO A 173 15.80 -4.42 -16.23
C PRO A 173 14.54 -5.19 -15.82
N GLU A 174 13.91 -5.87 -16.78
CA GLU A 174 12.63 -6.58 -16.61
C GLU A 174 12.63 -7.61 -15.46
N LEU A 175 13.79 -8.18 -15.13
CA LEU A 175 13.93 -9.09 -13.99
C LEU A 175 13.53 -8.44 -12.65
N VAL A 176 13.80 -7.14 -12.50
CA VAL A 176 13.41 -6.37 -11.31
C VAL A 176 11.88 -6.23 -11.25
N GLU A 177 11.22 -6.01 -12.38
CA GLU A 177 9.76 -5.96 -12.48
C GLU A 177 9.10 -7.27 -12.02
N ILE A 178 9.63 -8.42 -12.47
CA ILE A 178 9.09 -9.73 -12.11
C ILE A 178 9.19 -9.97 -10.61
N GLY A 179 10.32 -9.60 -9.98
CA GLY A 179 10.51 -9.71 -8.54
C GLY A 179 9.48 -8.88 -7.76
N ILE A 180 9.33 -7.61 -8.14
CA ILE A 180 8.38 -6.65 -7.56
C ILE A 180 6.93 -7.13 -7.67
N ALA A 181 6.54 -7.61 -8.86
CA ALA A 181 5.20 -8.09 -9.13
C ALA A 181 4.86 -9.34 -8.30
N THR A 182 5.82 -10.28 -8.24
CA THR A 182 5.64 -11.59 -7.62
C THR A 182 5.68 -11.52 -6.10
N ASP A 183 6.53 -10.65 -5.53
CA ASP A 183 6.72 -10.52 -4.08
C ASP A 183 5.40 -10.22 -3.36
N SER A 184 4.71 -9.17 -3.79
CA SER A 184 3.47 -8.75 -3.12
C SER A 184 2.34 -9.79 -3.22
N ILE A 185 2.22 -10.54 -4.33
CA ILE A 185 1.22 -11.61 -4.45
C ILE A 185 1.58 -12.78 -3.54
N PHE A 186 2.84 -13.23 -3.58
CA PHE A 186 3.28 -14.39 -2.82
C PHE A 186 3.12 -14.14 -1.32
N ALA A 187 3.52 -12.96 -0.85
CA ALA A 187 3.32 -12.52 0.52
C ALA A 187 1.83 -12.54 0.91
N VAL A 188 0.95 -11.97 0.08
CA VAL A 188 -0.51 -11.98 0.34
C VAL A 188 -1.07 -13.40 0.38
N ILE A 189 -0.66 -14.29 -0.52
CA ILE A 189 -1.10 -15.69 -0.51
C ILE A 189 -0.70 -16.36 0.80
N VAL A 190 0.58 -16.25 1.19
CA VAL A 190 1.09 -16.86 2.43
C VAL A 190 0.36 -16.30 3.64
N MET A 191 0.21 -14.98 3.75
CA MET A 191 -0.51 -14.34 4.85
C MET A 191 -1.97 -14.78 4.91
N VAL A 192 -2.66 -14.86 3.77
CA VAL A 192 -4.07 -15.33 3.72
C VAL A 192 -4.18 -16.79 4.13
N LEU A 193 -3.24 -17.65 3.73
CA LEU A 193 -3.20 -19.05 4.19
C LEU A 193 -3.03 -19.13 5.71
N MET A 194 -2.14 -18.32 6.28
CA MET A 194 -1.93 -18.25 7.72
C MET A 194 -3.17 -17.72 8.45
N VAL A 195 -3.81 -16.66 7.95
CA VAL A 195 -5.05 -16.13 8.54
C VAL A 195 -6.17 -17.15 8.51
N ARG A 196 -6.33 -17.90 7.41
CA ARG A 196 -7.32 -18.98 7.34
C ARG A 196 -7.03 -20.08 8.37
N LYS A 197 -5.75 -20.41 8.60
CA LYS A 197 -5.36 -21.39 9.63
C LYS A 197 -5.69 -20.86 11.03
N ILE A 198 -5.30 -19.62 11.34
CA ILE A 198 -5.62 -18.94 12.61
C ILE A 198 -7.12 -18.93 12.84
N TYR A 199 -7.91 -18.54 11.84
CA TYR A 199 -9.37 -18.48 11.97
C TYR A 199 -9.99 -19.86 12.20
N ARG A 200 -9.52 -20.91 11.52
CA ARG A 200 -9.99 -22.28 11.76
C ARG A 200 -9.69 -22.79 13.17
N THR A 201 -8.56 -22.38 13.75
CA THR A 201 -8.15 -22.83 15.08
C THR A 201 -8.77 -22.02 16.21
N LEU A 202 -8.84 -20.69 16.06
CA LEU A 202 -9.19 -19.76 17.14
C LEU A 202 -10.52 -19.03 16.91
N ASN A 203 -11.16 -19.22 15.75
CA ASN A 203 -12.42 -18.59 15.35
C ASN A 203 -12.45 -17.06 15.52
N THR A 204 -11.30 -16.41 15.33
CA THR A 204 -11.14 -14.96 15.52
C THR A 204 -10.20 -14.37 14.49
N LEU A 205 -10.43 -13.10 14.15
CA LEU A 205 -9.56 -12.28 13.32
C LEU A 205 -8.94 -11.12 14.12
N ASP A 206 -9.13 -11.09 15.43
CA ASP A 206 -8.62 -10.06 16.32
C ASP A 206 -7.27 -10.47 16.92
N VAL A 207 -6.21 -9.73 16.57
CA VAL A 207 -4.84 -10.00 17.01
C VAL A 207 -4.69 -10.00 18.53
N ARG A 208 -5.51 -9.24 19.26
CA ARG A 208 -5.47 -9.24 20.74
C ARG A 208 -5.84 -10.59 21.36
N GLN A 209 -6.55 -11.45 20.63
CA GLN A 209 -6.92 -12.78 21.10
C GLN A 209 -5.81 -13.81 20.82
N LEU A 210 -4.79 -13.45 20.02
CA LEU A 210 -3.66 -14.33 19.68
C LEU A 210 -2.58 -14.35 20.77
N THR A 211 -2.58 -13.39 21.70
CA THR A 211 -1.61 -13.33 22.81
C THR A 211 -1.99 -14.23 23.99
N GLN A 212 -3.14 -14.91 23.94
CA GLN A 212 -3.60 -15.82 24.99
C GLN A 212 -3.09 -17.25 24.77
N LEU A 213 -1.78 -17.42 24.55
CA LEU A 213 -1.18 -18.75 24.59
C LEU A 213 -1.28 -19.26 26.03
N LYS A 214 -2.16 -20.25 26.24
CA LYS A 214 -2.09 -21.12 27.41
C LYS A 214 -0.94 -22.09 27.16
N GLY A 215 0.24 -21.71 27.65
CA GLY A 215 1.31 -22.67 27.93
C GLY A 215 0.90 -23.57 29.10
#